data_AF-A0A846QMJ4-F1
#
_entry.id   AF-A0A846QMJ4-F1
#
_cell.length_a   1.000
_cell.length_b   1.000
_cell.length_c   1.000
_cell.angle_alpha   90.00
_cell.angle_beta   90.00
_cell.angle_gamma   90.00
#
_symmetry.space_group_name_H-M   'P 1'
#
loop_
_entity.id
_entity.type
_entity.pdbx_description
1 polymer ?
#
loop_
_entity_poly.entity_id
_entity_poly.type
_entity_poly.pdbx_seq_one_letter_code
_entity_poly.pdbx_strand_id
1 'polypeptide(L)'
;MLGERIGNWLSWQRLRAAAWKKALFVVLGILVALNVFIHPHEPHFGLDAYPGFWAAFGCGFAVVMTVILKKIVFPILGKPEDYYDRDE
;
A
#
# COMPACT_ATOMS: atom_id res chain seq x y z
N MET A 1 -25.21 -10.61 -19.91
CA MET A 1 -24.01 -10.78 -20.77
C MET A 1 -22.79 -9.95 -20.37
N LEU A 2 -22.77 -8.60 -20.44
CA LEU A 2 -21.55 -7.83 -20.08
C LEU A 2 -21.24 -7.88 -18.57
N GLY A 3 -22.27 -7.73 -17.72
CA GLY A 3 -22.11 -7.77 -16.26
C GLY A 3 -21.59 -9.11 -15.73
N GLU A 4 -22.09 -10.23 -16.24
CA GLU A 4 -21.61 -11.58 -15.86
C GLU A 4 -20.16 -11.83 -16.31
N ARG A 5 -19.78 -11.35 -17.50
CA ARG A 5 -18.40 -11.45 -17.99
C ARG A 5 -17.44 -10.67 -17.09
N ILE A 6 -17.81 -9.47 -16.66
CA ILE A 6 -17.00 -8.64 -15.75
C ILE A 6 -16.95 -9.27 -14.35
N GLY A 7 -18.08 -9.75 -13.83
CA GLY A 7 -18.16 -10.41 -12.53
C GLY A 7 -17.26 -11.65 -12.44
N ASN A 8 -17.32 -12.52 -13.44
CA ASN A 8 -16.48 -13.72 -13.52
C ASN A 8 -14.99 -13.39 -13.71
N TRP A 9 -14.68 -12.30 -14.40
CA TRP A 9 -13.30 -11.84 -14.56
C TRP A 9 -12.72 -11.29 -13.25
N LEU A 10 -13.49 -10.47 -12.52
CA LEU A 10 -13.07 -9.92 -11.23
C LEU A 10 -12.90 -11.01 -10.16
N SER A 11 -13.81 -11.99 -10.11
CA SER A 11 -13.71 -13.10 -9.16
C SER A 11 -12.47 -13.95 -9.43
N TRP A 12 -12.16 -14.22 -10.70
CA TRP A 12 -10.94 -14.90 -11.10
C TRP A 12 -9.67 -14.12 -10.76
N GLN A 13 -9.67 -12.80 -10.91
CA GLN A 13 -8.55 -11.96 -10.50
C GLN A 13 -8.36 -11.95 -8.98
N ARG A 14 -9.46 -11.96 -8.22
CA ARG A 14 -9.45 -12.02 -6.76
C ARG A 14 -8.84 -13.33 -6.25
N LEU A 15 -9.10 -14.45 -6.93
CA LEU A 15 -8.40 -15.72 -6.66
C LEU A 15 -6.88 -15.63 -6.89
N ARG A 16 -6.44 -14.71 -7.75
CA ARG A 16 -5.03 -14.44 -8.07
C ARG A 16 -4.45 -13.27 -7.31
N ALA A 17 -5.12 -12.75 -6.28
CA ALA A 17 -4.65 -11.59 -5.51
C ALA A 17 -3.22 -11.77 -4.97
N ALA A 18 -2.84 -12.99 -4.58
CA ALA A 18 -1.48 -13.30 -4.15
C ALA A 18 -0.44 -13.14 -5.27
N ALA A 19 -0.79 -13.50 -6.51
CA ALA A 19 0.08 -13.33 -7.67
C ALA A 19 0.23 -11.84 -8.03
N TRP A 20 -0.85 -11.06 -7.99
CA TRP A 20 -0.81 -9.61 -8.18
C TRP A 20 0.02 -8.91 -7.10
N LYS A 21 -0.11 -9.33 -5.85
CA LYS A 21 0.72 -8.85 -4.75
C LYS A 21 2.20 -9.13 -5.00
N LYS A 22 2.55 -10.35 -5.44
CA LYS A 22 3.93 -10.69 -5.80
C LYS A 22 4.43 -9.85 -6.97
N ALA A 23 3.63 -9.69 -8.03
CA ALA A 23 3.99 -8.86 -9.18
C ALA A 23 4.26 -7.40 -8.79
N LEU A 24 3.42 -6.82 -7.90
CA LEU A 24 3.64 -5.49 -7.36
C LEU A 24 5.01 -5.39 -6.65
N PHE A 25 5.33 -6.32 -5.75
CA PHE A 25 6.61 -6.30 -5.05
C PHE A 25 7.82 -6.51 -5.98
N VAL A 26 7.67 -7.33 -7.02
CA VAL A 26 8.71 -7.49 -8.05
C VAL A 26 8.95 -6.17 -8.78
N VAL A 27 7.89 -5.49 -9.22
CA VAL A 27 7.99 -4.18 -9.89
C VAL A 27 8.64 -3.15 -8.95
N LEU A 28 8.21 -3.07 -7.69
CA LEU A 28 8.83 -2.20 -6.70
C LEU A 28 10.32 -2.49 -6.49
N GLY A 29 10.70 -3.78 -6.41
CA GLY A 29 12.09 -4.18 -6.31
C GLY A 29 12.92 -3.78 -7.53
N ILE A 30 12.37 -3.91 -8.75
CA ILE A 30 13.01 -3.44 -9.98
C ILE A 30 13.20 -1.92 -9.96
N LEU A 31 12.20 -1.16 -9.54
CA LEU A 31 12.31 0.30 -9.43
C LEU A 31 13.41 0.72 -8.45
N VAL A 32 13.52 0.03 -7.30
CA VAL A 32 14.60 0.27 -6.33
C VAL A 32 15.96 -0.09 -6.93
N ALA A 33 16.07 -1.23 -7.61
CA ALA A 33 17.30 -1.63 -8.29
C ALA A 33 17.71 -0.62 -9.36
N LEU A 34 16.75 -0.11 -10.15
CA LEU A 34 17.00 0.91 -11.17
C LEU A 34 17.47 2.23 -10.58
N ASN A 35 17.02 2.58 -9.37
CA ASN A 35 17.47 3.78 -8.65
C ASN A 35 18.96 3.71 -8.24
N VAL A 36 19.57 2.52 -8.20
CA VAL A 36 21.03 2.35 -8.03
C VAL A 36 21.80 2.73 -9.29
N PHE A 37 21.19 2.62 -10.47
CA PHE A 37 21.85 2.96 -11.74
C PHE A 37 21.53 4.39 -12.18
N ILE A 38 20.30 4.85 -11.93
CA ILE A 38 19.82 6.19 -12.29
C ILE A 38 19.82 7.05 -11.03
N HIS A 39 20.91 7.79 -10.82
CA HIS A 39 21.04 8.70 -9.69
C HIS A 39 20.37 10.05 -9.99
N PRO A 40 19.65 10.65 -9.02
CA PRO A 40 19.20 12.03 -9.12
C PRO A 40 20.42 12.95 -9.28
N HIS A 41 20.40 13.82 -10.30
CA HIS A 41 21.54 14.65 -10.67
C HIS A 41 21.81 15.82 -9.70
N GLU A 42 20.92 16.12 -8.74
CA GLU A 42 21.10 17.22 -7.78
C GLU A 42 20.76 16.83 -6.32
N PRO A 43 21.73 16.29 -5.56
CA PRO A 43 21.55 16.01 -4.14
C PRO A 43 21.49 17.33 -3.35
N HIS A 44 20.33 17.65 -2.77
CA HIS A 44 20.17 18.84 -1.90
C HIS A 44 20.52 18.53 -0.43
N PHE A 45 20.53 17.24 -0.04
CA PHE A 45 20.98 16.74 1.25
C PHE A 45 21.98 15.58 1.07
N GLY A 46 22.97 15.46 1.96
CA GLY A 46 24.00 14.40 1.87
C GLY A 46 23.47 12.96 1.95
N LEU A 47 22.23 12.77 2.43
CA LEU A 47 21.53 11.47 2.48
C LEU A 47 20.66 11.20 1.23
N ASP A 48 20.31 12.24 0.44
CA ASP A 48 19.59 12.08 -0.84
C ASP A 48 20.44 11.43 -1.93
N ALA A 49 21.76 11.37 -1.72
CA ALA A 49 22.69 10.69 -2.61
C ALA A 49 22.60 9.16 -2.51
N TYR A 50 21.94 8.61 -1.48
CA TYR A 50 21.88 7.16 -1.31
C TYR A 50 20.78 6.55 -2.20
N PRO A 51 21.14 5.62 -3.10
CA PRO A 51 20.15 4.97 -3.96
C PRO A 51 19.15 4.19 -3.11
N GLY A 52 17.87 4.48 -3.29
CA GLY A 52 16.76 3.87 -2.55
C GLY A 52 16.32 4.60 -1.29
N PHE A 53 16.93 5.73 -0.90
CA PHE A 53 16.48 6.53 0.26
C PHE A 53 15.01 6.93 0.15
N TRP A 54 14.62 7.51 -0.99
CA TRP A 54 13.24 7.94 -1.24
C TRP A 54 12.23 6.79 -1.25
N ALA A 55 12.64 5.62 -1.75
CA ALA A 55 11.79 4.43 -1.75
C ALA A 55 11.56 3.91 -0.32
N ALA A 56 12.62 3.86 0.50
CA ALA A 56 12.52 3.47 1.90
C ALA A 56 11.73 4.50 2.73
N PHE A 57 11.95 5.79 2.48
CA PHE A 57 11.23 6.88 3.14
C PHE A 57 9.73 6.83 2.84
N GLY A 58 9.34 6.75 1.57
CA GLY A 58 7.93 6.68 1.17
C GLY A 58 7.24 5.41 1.69
N CYS A 59 7.91 4.26 1.60
CA CYS A 59 7.39 3.00 2.13
C CYS A 59 7.22 3.05 3.66
N GLY A 60 8.26 3.49 4.38
CA GLY A 60 8.23 3.63 5.83
C GLY A 60 7.15 4.59 6.30
N PHE A 61 7.05 5.76 5.65
CA PHE A 61 6.03 6.75 5.97
C PHE A 61 4.62 6.23 5.72
N ALA A 62 4.38 5.50 4.61
CA ALA A 62 3.08 4.89 4.34
C ALA A 62 2.69 3.85 5.42
N VAL A 63 3.65 3.02 5.88
CA VAL A 63 3.41 2.05 6.95
C VAL A 63 3.10 2.76 8.27
N VAL A 64 3.93 3.75 8.64
CA VAL A 64 3.73 4.54 9.88
C VAL A 64 2.37 5.23 9.85
N MET A 65 2.03 5.91 8.75
CA MET A 65 0.72 6.54 8.56
C MET A 65 -0.43 5.53 8.70
N THR A 66 -0.33 4.36 8.08
CA THR A 66 -1.35 3.31 8.16
C THR A 66 -1.54 2.81 9.60
N VAL A 67 -0.45 2.62 10.34
CA VAL A 67 -0.50 2.22 11.75
C VAL A 67 -1.13 3.30 12.61
N ILE A 68 -0.76 4.57 12.39
CA ILE A 68 -1.33 5.73 13.09
C ILE A 68 -2.85 5.81 12.84
N LEU A 69 -3.28 5.72 11.57
CA LEU A 69 -4.70 5.72 11.22
C LEU A 69 -5.44 4.56 11.90
N LYS A 70 -4.89 3.34 11.84
CA LYS A 70 -5.51 2.18 12.48
C LYS A 70 -5.60 2.32 14.01
N LYS A 71 -4.58 2.89 14.65
CA LYS A 71 -4.52 2.97 16.11
C LYS A 71 -5.22 4.18 16.71
N ILE A 72 -5.28 5.31 16.00
CA ILE A 72 -5.82 6.56 16.52
C ILE A 72 -7.18 6.84 15.90
N VAL A 73 -7.30 6.77 14.58
CA VAL A 73 -8.53 7.15 13.88
C VAL A 73 -9.61 6.08 14.04
N PHE A 74 -9.25 4.80 13.94
CA PHE A 74 -10.20 3.69 14.08
C PHE A 74 -10.95 3.66 15.43
N PRO A 75 -10.31 3.83 16.61
CA PRO A 75 -11.04 3.89 17.86
C PRO A 75 -11.85 5.18 18.05
N ILE A 76 -11.46 6.30 17.42
CA ILE A 76 -12.26 7.54 17.44
C ILE A 76 -13.57 7.37 16.65
N LEU A 77 -13.52 6.67 15.52
CA LEU A 77 -14.68 6.35 14.70
C LEU A 77 -15.42 5.08 15.14
N GLY A 78 -14.82 4.30 16.03
CA GLY A 78 -15.34 3.04 16.54
C GLY A 78 -16.60 3.30 17.37
N LYS A 79 -17.75 3.15 16.73
CA LYS A 79 -19.04 3.14 17.42
C LYS A 79 -19.14 1.84 18.24
N PRO A 80 -19.58 1.89 19.50
CA PRO A 80 -19.77 0.68 20.30
C PRO A 80 -20.73 -0.27 19.58
N GLU A 81 -20.35 -1.55 19.49
CA GLU A 81 -21.13 -2.57 18.77
C GLU A 81 -22.53 -2.77 19.39
N ASP A 82 -22.66 -2.55 20.71
CA ASP A 82 -23.93 -2.55 21.46
C ASP A 82 -24.88 -1.39 21.11
N TYR A 83 -24.63 -0.60 20.07
CA TYR A 83 -25.54 0.51 19.73
C TYR A 83 -26.87 0.02 19.12
N TYR A 84 -26.88 -1.13 18.44
CA TYR A 84 -28.09 -1.69 17.82
C TYR A 84 -28.80 -2.76 18.67
N ASP A 85 -28.15 -3.24 19.74
CA ASP A 85 -28.68 -4.28 20.63
C ASP A 85 -29.40 -3.71 21.87
N ARG A 86 -29.52 -2.37 21.98
CA ARG A 86 -30.17 -1.70 23.14
C ARG A 86 -31.69 -1.60 23.05
N ASP A 87 -32.28 -2.04 21.93
CA ASP A 87 -33.71 -1.91 21.65
C ASP A 87 -34.44 -3.27 21.59
N GLU A 88 -33.78 -4.37 22.04
CA GLU A 88 -34.41 -5.66 22.38
C GLU A 88 -34.52 -5.84 23.91
#